data_AF-A0A354NT70-F1
#
_entry.id   AF-A0A354NT70-F1
#
_cell.length_a   1.000
_cell.length_b   1.000
_cell.length_c   1.000
_cell.angle_alpha   90.00
_cell.angle_beta   90.00
_cell.angle_gamma   90.00
#
_symmetry.space_group_name_H-M   'P 1'
#
loop_
_entity.id
_entity.type
_entity.pdbx_description
1 polymer ?
#
loop_
_entity_poly.entity_id
_entity_poly.type
_entity_poly.pdbx_seq_one_letter_code
_entity_poly.pdbx_strand_id
1 'polypeptide(L)' 'PIENPRGVVVYYHGWGWVIGSIDESDTIARKLAERTACAVVLVDYRLAPERPYPTAVDDSYAALE' A
#
# COMPACT_ATOMS: atom_id res chain seq x y z
N PRO A 1 15.78 7.13 6.12
CA PRO A 1 14.51 6.77 6.80
C PRO A 1 14.17 7.84 7.83
N ILE A 2 12.88 8.09 8.09
CA ILE A 2 12.45 9.06 9.12
C ILE A 2 12.70 8.38 10.47
N GLU A 3 13.55 8.94 11.33
CA GLU A 3 13.89 8.31 12.62
C GLU A 3 12.71 8.27 13.60
N ASN A 4 11.79 9.23 13.53
CA ASN A 4 10.59 9.32 14.37
C ASN A 4 9.37 9.75 13.53
N PRO A 5 8.67 8.82 12.88
CA PRO A 5 7.51 9.15 12.06
C PRO A 5 6.35 9.68 12.91
N ARG A 6 5.63 10.68 12.40
CA ARG A 6 4.45 11.30 13.05
C ARG A 6 3.22 10.39 13.09
N GLY A 7 3.23 9.33 12.29
CA GLY A 7 2.14 8.39 12.12
C GLY A 7 2.46 7.40 11.01
N VAL A 8 1.47 6.57 10.67
CA VAL A 8 1.57 5.56 9.61
C VAL A 8 0.49 5.83 8.57
N VAL A 9 0.86 5.78 7.29
CA VAL A 9 -0.07 5.75 6.17
C VAL A 9 0.01 4.37 5.52
N VAL A 10 -1.09 3.64 5.54
CA VAL A 10 -1.24 2.39 4.79
C VAL A 10 -1.74 2.75 3.39
N TYR A 11 -1.00 2.34 2.36
CA TYR A 11 -1.29 2.66 0.97
C TYR A 11 -1.53 1.39 0.17
N TYR A 12 -2.71 1.32 -0.44
CA TYR A 12 -3.12 0.28 -1.37
C TYR A 12 -2.94 0.83 -2.78
N HIS A 13 -2.17 0.14 -3.61
CA HIS A 13 -1.97 0.55 -4.99
C HIS A 13 -3.27 0.44 -5.81
N GLY A 14 -3.24 0.99 -7.03
CA GLY A 14 -4.42 1.11 -7.89
C GLY A 14 -4.57 -0.03 -8.90
N TRP A 15 -5.15 0.31 -10.05
CA TRP A 15 -5.35 -0.53 -11.24
C TRP A 15 -6.38 -1.67 -11.12
N GLY A 16 -7.45 -1.42 -10.36
CA GLY A 16 -8.66 -2.24 -10.40
C GLY A 16 -8.48 -3.65 -9.85
N TRP A 17 -7.59 -3.84 -8.88
CA TRP A 17 -7.29 -5.13 -8.22
C TRP A 17 -6.71 -6.20 -9.14
N VAL A 18 -6.35 -5.86 -10.38
CA VAL A 18 -5.90 -6.82 -11.40
C VAL A 18 -4.45 -6.57 -11.81
N ILE A 19 -4.00 -5.33 -11.74
CA ILE A 19 -2.68 -4.90 -12.23
C ILE A 19 -1.95 -4.15 -11.11
N GLY A 20 -0.63 -4.07 -11.23
CA GLY A 20 0.22 -3.25 -10.38
C GLY A 20 1.02 -4.07 -9.37
N SER A 21 2.01 -3.41 -8.80
CA SER A 21 2.77 -3.91 -7.66
C SER A 21 3.25 -2.74 -6.80
N ILE A 22 3.85 -3.06 -5.66
CA ILE A 22 4.50 -2.06 -4.81
C ILE A 22 5.63 -1.30 -5.50
N ASP A 23 6.33 -1.90 -6.46
CA ASP A 23 7.45 -1.27 -7.17
C ASP A 23 6.99 -0.05 -7.97
N GLU A 24 5.81 -0.13 -8.60
CA GLU A 24 5.19 1.00 -9.30
C GLU A 24 4.81 2.14 -8.34
N SER A 25 4.62 1.83 -7.06
CA SER A 25 4.17 2.77 -6.03
C SER A 25 5.31 3.34 -5.16
N ASP A 26 6.55 2.90 -5.33
CA ASP A 26 7.69 3.35 -4.49
C ASP A 26 7.89 4.87 -4.56
N THR A 27 7.82 5.45 -5.77
CA THR A 27 8.00 6.90 -5.95
C THR A 27 6.92 7.72 -5.24
N ILE A 28 5.66 7.27 -5.26
CA ILE A 28 4.58 7.98 -4.56
C ILE A 28 4.69 7.79 -3.04
N ALA A 29 5.09 6.60 -2.58
CA ALA A 29 5.29 6.31 -1.16
C ALA A 29 6.37 7.20 -0.54
N ARG A 30 7.52 7.36 -1.22
CA ARG A 30 8.62 8.24 -0.77
C ARG A 30 8.17 9.69 -0.68
N LYS A 31 7.50 10.20 -1.72
CA LYS A 31 6.96 11.57 -1.73
C LYS A 31 5.95 11.79 -0.61
N LEU A 32 5.11 10.79 -0.34
CA LEU A 32 4.12 10.86 0.73
C LEU A 32 4.79 10.86 2.11
N ALA A 33 5.78 9.99 2.33
CA ALA A 33 6.56 9.95 3.56
C ALA A 33 7.26 11.29 3.84
N GLU A 34 7.94 11.86 2.82
CA GLU A 34 8.63 13.14 2.92
C GLU A 34 7.67 14.30 3.26
N ARG A 35 6.51 14.35 2.62
CA ARG A 35 5.55 15.45 2.78
C ARG A 35 4.75 15.38 4.07
N THR A 36 4.50 14.18 4.58
CA THR A 36 3.66 13.97 5.77
C THR A 36 4.48 13.77 7.05
N ALA A 37 5.77 13.46 6.90
CA ALA A 37 6.63 12.94 7.96
C ALA A 37 6.04 11.67 8.63
N CYS A 38 5.23 10.90 7.91
CA CYS A 38 4.72 9.59 8.33
C CYS A 38 5.54 8.46 7.71
N ALA A 39 5.56 7.31 8.37
CA ALA A 39 5.95 6.07 7.72
C ALA A 39 4.85 5.68 6.71
N VAL A 40 5.24 5.17 5.54
CA VAL A 40 4.30 4.71 4.52
C VAL A 40 4.51 3.21 4.31
N VAL A 41 3.43 2.45 4.48
CA VAL A 41 3.41 1.00 4.26
C VAL A 41 2.68 0.75 2.94
N LEU A 42 3.40 0.21 1.97
CA LEU A 42 2.83 -0.27 0.72
C LEU A 42 2.35 -1.71 0.92
N VAL A 43 1.07 -1.96 0.61
CA VAL A 43 0.48 -3.30 0.75
C VAL A 43 0.42 -3.95 -0.62
N ASP A 44 1.16 -5.05 -0.76
CA ASP A 44 1.18 -5.91 -1.97
C ASP A 44 0.04 -6.93 -1.88
N TYR A 45 -1.20 -6.45 -1.99
CA TYR A 45 -2.38 -7.30 -1.88
C TYR A 45 -2.48 -8.25 -3.08
N ARG A 46 -3.09 -9.43 -2.88
CA ARG A 46 -3.24 -10.41 -3.95
C ARG A 46 -4.20 -9.93 -5.04
N LEU A 47 -3.85 -10.22 -6.30
CA LEU A 47 -4.57 -9.72 -7.47
C LEU A 47 -5.55 -10.74 -8.07
N ALA A 48 -6.61 -10.21 -8.66
CA ALA A 48 -7.46 -10.91 -9.60
C ALA A 48 -6.79 -10.98 -10.98
N PRO A 49 -7.12 -11.96 -11.83
CA PRO A 49 -8.13 -13.01 -11.64
C PRO A 49 -7.70 -14.21 -10.78
N GLU A 50 -6.41 -14.34 -10.46
CA GLU A 50 -5.87 -15.50 -9.71
C GLU A 50 -6.43 -15.59 -8.28
N ARG A 51 -6.77 -14.43 -7.70
CA ARG A 51 -7.38 -14.27 -6.38
C ARG A 51 -8.54 -13.26 -6.49
N PRO A 52 -9.75 -13.72 -6.85
CA PRO A 52 -10.90 -12.84 -7.03
C PRO A 52 -11.34 -12.20 -5.71
N TYR A 53 -12.26 -11.24 -5.82
CA TYR A 53 -12.96 -10.68 -4.67
C TYR A 53 -13.50 -11.79 -3.74
N PRO A 54 -13.33 -11.67 -2.40
CA PRO A 54 -12.89 -10.49 -1.64
C PRO A 54 -11.38 -10.40 -1.32
N THR A 55 -10.53 -11.25 -1.91
CA THR A 55 -9.14 -11.44 -1.44
C THR A 55 -8.35 -10.14 -1.23
N ALA A 56 -8.32 -9.23 -2.20
CA ALA A 56 -7.59 -7.97 -2.09
C ALA A 56 -8.10 -7.09 -0.94
N VAL A 57 -9.41 -7.13 -0.65
CA VAL A 57 -10.03 -6.38 0.45
C VAL A 57 -9.63 -6.98 1.80
N ASP A 58 -9.66 -8.31 1.90
CA ASP A 58 -9.24 -9.01 3.12
C ASP A 58 -7.75 -8.77 3.42
N ASP A 59 -6.88 -8.84 2.41
CA ASP A 59 -5.46 -8.52 2.55
C ASP A 59 -5.24 -7.07 2.97
N SER A 60 -6.01 -6.14 2.38
CA SER A 60 -5.92 -4.72 2.71
C SER A 60 -6.36 -4.46 4.16
N TYR A 61 -7.42 -5.11 4.61
CA TYR A 61 -7.90 -4.98 5.99
C TYR A 61 -6.93 -5.60 6.99
N ALA A 62 -6.41 -6.79 6.69
CA ALA A 62 -5.42 -7.47 7.53
C ALA A 62 -4.11 -6.67 7.65
N ALA A 63 -3.76 -5.86 6.64
CA ALA A 63 -2.60 -4.97 6.71
C ALA A 63 -2.83 -3.69 7.52
N LEU A 64 -4.10 -3.34 7.79
CA LEU A 64 -4.48 -2.16 8.57
C LEU A 64 -4.55 -2.44 10.08
N GLU A 65 -4.94 -3.66 10.47
CA GLU A 65 -5.02 -4.10 11.88
C GLU A 65 -3.64 -4.23 12.54
#